data_AF-A0A7S2KT03-F1
#
_entry.id   AF-A0A7S2KT03-F1
#
_cell.length_a   1.000
_cell.length_b   1.000
_cell.length_c   1.000
_cell.angle_alpha   90.00
_cell.angle_beta   90.00
_cell.angle_gamma   90.00
#
_symmetry.space_group_name_H-M   'P 1'
#
loop_
_entity.id
_entity.type
_entity.pdbx_description
1 polymer ?
#
loop_
_entity_poly.entity_id
_entity_poly.type
_entity_poly.pdbx_seq_one_letter_code
_entity_poly.pdbx_strand_id
1 'polypeptide(L)'
;LDELMKDRGAVDLTAAQLDDSGSGGGSGFRPGASVRIHGLKGAAELNGQTGVCSHQDAGTGRWHIKLPSGDVKALKPENLEVVVNAFRPGTAVLIHGLKAAPELNGQEGICEQWDAAKGRWAVRLLLGEVKALKPDNLQEVQDEEDAAVRAVARVQRELEDL
;
A
#
# COMPACT_ATOMS: atom_id res chain seq x y z
N LEU A 1 15.74 -67.27 21.09
CA LEU A 1 17.18 -67.55 21.00
C LEU A 1 17.80 -66.46 20.13
N ASP A 2 17.59 -65.21 20.48
CA ASP A 2 18.13 -64.49 21.65
C ASP A 2 19.45 -63.83 21.29
N GLU A 3 19.53 -62.56 21.67
CA GLU A 3 20.74 -61.75 21.82
C GLU A 3 21.42 -61.38 20.48
N LEU A 4 21.62 -60.11 20.13
CA LEU A 4 22.13 -59.05 20.99
C LEU A 4 21.77 -57.69 20.37
N MET A 5 20.91 -56.94 21.07
CA MET A 5 20.89 -55.48 21.00
C MET A 5 22.26 -54.95 21.44
N LYS A 6 22.87 -54.04 20.66
CA LYS A 6 23.71 -52.92 21.16
C LYS A 6 24.23 -52.08 19.99
N ASP A 7 23.45 -51.06 19.65
CA ASP A 7 23.87 -49.69 19.29
C ASP A 7 22.60 -48.97 18.82
N ARG A 8 21.83 -48.23 19.64
CA ARG A 8 22.17 -47.06 20.49
C ARG A 8 22.85 -45.92 19.73
N GLY A 9 22.18 -45.44 18.68
CA GLY A 9 22.20 -44.04 18.28
C GLY A 9 20.79 -43.47 18.42
N ALA A 10 20.41 -43.07 19.63
CA ALA A 10 19.18 -42.32 19.86
C ALA A 10 19.28 -40.99 19.10
N VAL A 11 18.45 -40.82 18.07
CA VAL A 11 18.23 -39.50 17.47
C VAL A 11 17.38 -38.71 18.45
N ASP A 12 18.06 -37.87 19.23
CA ASP A 12 17.43 -36.87 20.08
C ASP A 12 16.76 -35.82 19.18
N LEU A 13 15.51 -36.12 18.80
CA LEU A 13 14.58 -35.16 18.22
C LEU A 13 13.91 -34.41 19.37
N THR A 14 14.69 -33.60 20.09
CA THR A 14 14.12 -32.50 20.85
C THR A 14 13.71 -31.43 19.85
N ALA A 15 12.44 -31.52 19.44
CA ALA A 15 11.70 -30.40 18.91
C ALA A 15 11.89 -29.22 19.88
N ALA A 16 12.78 -28.30 19.51
CA ALA A 16 12.83 -26.99 20.13
C ALA A 16 11.51 -26.32 19.79
N GLN A 17 10.60 -26.43 20.77
CA GLN A 17 9.43 -25.62 21.02
C GLN A 17 9.52 -24.29 20.24
N LEU A 18 8.75 -24.19 19.17
CA LEU A 18 8.39 -22.90 18.61
C LEU A 18 7.58 -22.21 19.72
N ASP A 19 8.18 -21.19 20.32
CA ASP A 19 7.52 -20.26 21.21
C ASP A 19 6.55 -19.41 20.38
N ASP A 20 5.38 -19.99 20.15
CA ASP A 20 4.15 -19.28 19.80
C ASP A 20 3.75 -18.41 21.00
N SER A 21 4.39 -17.26 21.14
CA SER A 21 4.02 -16.23 22.11
C SER A 21 4.37 -14.84 21.56
N GLY A 22 3.69 -14.51 20.46
CA GLY A 22 3.71 -13.19 19.84
C GLY A 22 2.39 -12.91 19.15
N SER A 23 1.30 -12.93 19.90
CA SER A 23 0.00 -12.41 19.46
C SER A 23 0.12 -10.93 19.10
N GLY A 24 0.48 -10.64 17.85
CA GLY A 24 0.53 -9.30 17.27
C GLY A 24 -0.06 -9.38 15.87
N GLY A 25 -1.32 -8.96 15.72
CA GLY A 25 -2.02 -8.92 14.44
C GLY A 25 -1.12 -8.32 13.35
N GLY A 26 -0.88 -9.09 12.28
CA GLY A 26 0.10 -8.79 11.26
C GLY A 26 -0.07 -7.38 10.69
N SER A 27 0.74 -6.45 11.17
CA SER A 27 0.62 -5.02 10.91
C SER A 27 1.06 -4.61 9.51
N GLY A 28 1.20 -5.57 8.58
CA GLY A 28 1.63 -5.37 7.18
C GLY A 28 3.05 -4.81 6.99
N PHE A 29 3.73 -4.37 8.07
CA PHE A 29 5.07 -3.82 8.04
C PHE A 29 6.11 -4.90 7.73
N ARG A 30 6.86 -4.69 6.67
CA ARG A 30 7.99 -5.51 6.23
C ARG A 30 8.96 -4.63 5.43
N PRO A 31 10.23 -5.02 5.28
CA PRO A 31 11.13 -4.38 4.31
C PRO A 31 10.44 -4.23 2.94
N GLY A 32 10.51 -3.05 2.35
CA GLY A 32 9.86 -2.69 1.09
C GLY A 32 8.40 -2.24 1.20
N ALA A 33 7.73 -2.37 2.36
CA ALA A 33 6.37 -1.87 2.53
C ALA A 33 6.34 -0.33 2.48
N SER A 34 5.42 0.24 1.69
CA SER A 34 5.12 1.67 1.73
C SER A 34 4.28 1.99 2.96
N VAL A 35 4.63 3.06 3.67
CA VAL A 35 3.94 3.50 4.88
C VAL A 35 3.73 5.01 4.87
N ARG A 36 2.61 5.47 5.43
CA ARG A 36 2.32 6.87 5.72
C ARG A 36 2.65 7.15 7.18
N ILE A 37 3.32 8.26 7.42
CA ILE A 37 3.64 8.72 8.77
C ILE A 37 2.44 9.48 9.34
N HIS A 38 2.08 9.20 10.59
CA HIS A 38 1.01 9.91 11.28
C HIS A 38 1.24 9.97 12.79
N GLY A 39 0.47 10.84 13.46
CA GLY A 39 0.41 10.89 14.93
C GLY A 39 1.68 11.38 15.63
N LEU A 40 2.68 11.90 14.90
CA LEU A 40 3.87 12.48 15.50
C LEU A 40 3.54 13.82 16.14
N LYS A 41 3.90 13.97 17.42
CA LYS A 41 3.74 15.21 18.18
C LYS A 41 4.99 16.10 18.13
N GLY A 42 6.17 15.49 18.23
CA GLY A 42 7.46 16.20 18.25
C GLY A 42 8.07 16.52 16.88
N ALA A 43 7.48 15.99 15.81
CA ALA A 43 7.90 16.19 14.42
C ALA A 43 6.65 16.16 13.52
N ALA A 44 5.70 17.05 13.80
CA ALA A 44 4.38 17.03 13.18
C ALA A 44 4.42 17.32 11.67
N GLU A 45 5.47 17.98 11.19
CA GLU A 45 5.76 18.27 9.78
C GLU A 45 6.00 17.00 8.93
N LEU A 46 6.31 15.88 9.57
CA LEU A 46 6.45 14.59 8.91
C LEU A 46 5.11 13.87 8.73
N ASN A 47 4.05 14.28 9.44
CA ASN A 47 2.74 13.64 9.30
C ASN A 47 2.17 13.84 7.89
N GLY A 48 1.61 12.77 7.34
CA GLY A 48 1.07 12.73 5.98
C GLY A 48 2.10 12.38 4.90
N GLN A 49 3.40 12.50 5.19
CA GLN A 49 4.44 12.03 4.27
C GLN A 49 4.44 10.50 4.20
N THR A 50 4.85 9.94 3.07
CA THR A 50 5.06 8.49 2.94
C THR A 50 6.52 8.15 2.72
N GLY A 51 6.88 6.92 3.05
CA GLY A 51 8.21 6.37 2.81
C GLY A 51 8.15 4.85 2.74
N VAL A 52 9.32 4.24 2.59
CA VAL A 52 9.47 2.79 2.47
C VAL A 52 10.15 2.24 3.72
N CYS A 53 9.58 1.20 4.30
CA CYS A 53 10.21 0.44 5.38
C CYS A 53 11.51 -0.20 4.89
N SER A 54 12.63 0.11 5.52
CA SER A 54 13.92 -0.55 5.25
C SER A 54 14.07 -1.79 6.12
N HIS A 55 14.08 -1.63 7.44
CA HIS A 55 14.14 -2.72 8.40
C HIS A 55 13.59 -2.26 9.76
N GLN A 56 13.26 -3.23 10.62
CA GLN A 56 12.97 -2.97 12.03
C GLN A 56 14.26 -3.05 12.84
N ASP A 57 14.41 -2.14 13.79
CA ASP A 57 15.44 -2.22 14.81
C ASP A 57 14.94 -3.10 15.95
N ALA A 58 15.59 -4.23 16.19
CA ALA A 58 15.15 -5.21 17.19
C ALA A 58 15.31 -4.71 18.64
N GLY A 59 16.23 -3.78 18.90
CA GLY A 59 16.47 -3.26 20.25
C GLY A 59 15.42 -2.22 20.68
N THR A 60 14.89 -1.45 19.73
CA THR A 60 13.95 -0.35 20.00
C THR A 60 12.53 -0.62 19.49
N GLY A 61 12.35 -1.63 18.64
CA GLY A 61 11.10 -1.94 17.96
C GLY A 61 10.71 -0.93 16.86
N ARG A 62 11.56 0.07 16.58
CA ARG A 62 11.29 1.14 15.60
C ARG A 62 11.61 0.69 14.18
N TRP A 63 10.79 1.13 13.23
CA TRP A 63 11.04 0.95 11.80
C TRP A 63 11.87 2.11 11.25
N HIS A 64 12.91 1.77 10.49
CA HIS A 64 13.67 2.73 9.71
C HIS A 64 12.95 2.96 8.39
N ILE A 65 12.41 4.16 8.21
CA ILE A 65 11.64 4.56 7.03
C ILE A 65 12.50 5.45 6.14
N LYS A 66 12.76 5.01 4.91
CA LYS A 66 13.40 5.83 3.89
C LYS A 66 12.36 6.75 3.25
N LEU A 67 12.53 8.05 3.44
CA LEU A 67 11.70 9.08 2.83
C LEU A 67 12.13 9.35 1.37
N PRO A 68 11.26 9.94 0.54
CA PRO A 68 11.61 10.35 -0.81
C PRO A 68 12.75 11.37 -0.89
N SER A 69 12.98 12.16 0.17
CA SER A 69 14.15 13.04 0.29
C SER A 69 15.48 12.27 0.33
N GLY A 70 15.44 10.97 0.60
CA GLY A 70 16.60 10.14 0.89
C GLY A 70 16.88 9.95 2.38
N ASP A 71 16.28 10.79 3.24
CA ASP A 71 16.45 10.70 4.69
C ASP A 71 15.87 9.41 5.26
N VAL A 72 16.44 8.94 6.36
CA VAL A 72 15.92 7.79 7.12
C VAL A 72 15.46 8.25 8.50
N LYS A 73 14.23 7.87 8.87
CA LYS A 73 13.65 8.17 10.19
C LYS A 73 13.30 6.88 10.92
N ALA A 74 13.69 6.78 12.20
CA ALA A 74 13.34 5.66 13.07
C ALA A 74 12.01 5.93 13.82
N LEU A 75 10.92 5.33 13.33
CA LEU A 75 9.56 5.61 13.76
C LEU A 75 8.93 4.39 14.42
N LYS A 76 8.08 4.61 15.43
CA LYS A 76 7.35 3.52 16.05
C LYS A 76 6.28 2.98 15.10
N PRO A 77 5.92 1.69 15.17
CA PRO A 77 4.81 1.14 14.40
C PRO A 77 3.49 1.92 14.57
N GLU A 78 3.21 2.43 15.78
CA GLU A 78 1.99 3.23 16.08
C GLU A 78 1.91 4.58 15.34
N ASN A 79 3.02 5.03 14.75
CA ASN A 79 3.11 6.24 13.94
C ASN A 79 3.14 5.96 12.44
N LEU A 80 2.89 4.71 12.04
CA LEU A 80 2.95 4.26 10.66
C LEU A 80 1.64 3.59 10.28
N GLU A 81 1.18 3.89 9.07
CA GLU A 81 0.03 3.26 8.44
C GLU A 81 0.51 2.64 7.14
N VAL A 82 0.31 1.33 6.95
CA VAL A 82 0.68 0.68 5.67
C VAL A 82 -0.15 1.26 4.55
N VAL A 83 0.53 1.75 3.51
CA VAL A 83 -0.10 2.19 2.27
C VAL A 83 -0.08 1.00 1.32
N VAL A 84 -1.23 0.33 1.20
CA VAL A 84 -1.41 -0.71 0.19
C VAL A 84 -1.57 -0.01 -1.16
N ASN A 85 -0.54 -0.11 -1.99
CA ASN A 85 -0.63 0.36 -3.36
C ASN A 85 -1.14 -0.79 -4.25
N ALA A 86 -2.45 -0.84 -4.45
CA ALA A 86 -3.08 -1.90 -5.26
C ALA A 86 -2.89 -1.69 -6.77
N PHE A 87 -2.46 -0.50 -7.20
CA PHE A 87 -2.44 -0.13 -8.61
C PHE A 87 -1.01 -0.10 -9.17
N ARG A 88 -0.91 -0.12 -10.49
CA ARG A 88 0.32 0.08 -11.28
C ARG A 88 0.10 1.13 -12.39
N PRO A 89 1.15 1.72 -12.97
CA PRO A 89 0.99 2.50 -14.20
C PRO A 89 0.21 1.72 -15.26
N GLY A 90 -0.72 2.38 -15.94
CA GLY A 90 -1.65 1.77 -16.90
C GLY A 90 -2.94 1.21 -16.29
N THR A 91 -3.08 1.16 -14.96
CA THR A 91 -4.33 0.67 -14.35
C THR A 91 -5.48 1.61 -14.65
N ALA A 92 -6.56 1.10 -15.26
CA ALA A 92 -7.81 1.82 -15.40
C ALA A 92 -8.53 1.89 -14.05
N VAL A 93 -8.99 3.08 -13.69
CA VAL A 93 -9.61 3.35 -12.39
C VAL A 93 -10.86 4.21 -12.52
N LEU A 94 -11.85 3.94 -11.66
CA LEU A 94 -12.99 4.80 -11.41
C LEU A 94 -12.73 5.63 -10.14
N ILE A 95 -12.97 6.93 -10.22
CA ILE A 95 -12.84 7.84 -9.08
C ILE A 95 -14.07 7.75 -8.18
N HIS A 96 -13.87 7.66 -6.88
CA HIS A 96 -14.97 7.65 -5.91
C HIS A 96 -14.59 8.29 -4.56
N GLY A 97 -15.61 8.57 -3.75
CA GLY A 97 -15.43 8.98 -2.36
C GLY A 97 -14.79 10.37 -2.14
N LEU A 98 -14.60 11.18 -3.19
CA LEU A 98 -14.09 12.54 -3.04
C LEU A 98 -15.16 13.43 -2.42
N LYS A 99 -14.80 14.07 -1.30
CA LYS A 99 -15.67 15.03 -0.60
C LYS A 99 -15.43 16.48 -1.03
N ALA A 100 -14.19 16.82 -1.35
CA ALA A 100 -13.79 18.19 -1.70
C ALA A 100 -14.01 18.52 -3.19
N ALA A 101 -14.17 17.49 -4.04
CA ALA A 101 -14.41 17.59 -5.47
C ALA A 101 -15.36 16.48 -5.92
N PRO A 102 -16.62 16.48 -5.44
CA PRO A 102 -17.58 15.40 -5.69
C PRO A 102 -17.94 15.22 -7.18
N GLU A 103 -17.80 16.27 -8.00
CA GLU A 103 -18.00 16.25 -9.46
C GLU A 103 -17.02 15.36 -10.23
N LEU A 104 -15.90 14.99 -9.59
CA LEU A 104 -14.94 14.04 -10.13
C LEU A 104 -15.31 12.58 -9.84
N ASN A 105 -16.26 12.32 -8.92
CA ASN A 105 -16.70 10.95 -8.65
C ASN A 105 -17.45 10.37 -9.85
N GLY A 106 -17.23 9.09 -10.13
CA GLY A 106 -17.76 8.40 -11.30
C GLY A 106 -17.03 8.71 -12.60
N GLN A 107 -15.98 9.56 -12.58
CA GLN A 107 -15.09 9.72 -13.72
C GLN A 107 -14.07 8.59 -13.77
N GLU A 108 -13.74 8.15 -14.98
CA GLU A 108 -12.70 7.14 -15.24
C GLU A 108 -11.38 7.81 -15.64
N GLY A 109 -10.28 7.13 -15.36
CA GLY A 109 -8.95 7.54 -15.79
C GLY A 109 -7.93 6.42 -15.72
N ILE A 110 -6.72 6.72 -16.16
CA ILE A 110 -5.59 5.80 -16.15
C ILE A 110 -4.56 6.28 -15.13
N CYS A 111 -4.15 5.40 -14.22
CA CYS A 111 -3.02 5.63 -13.34
C CYS A 111 -1.74 5.76 -14.16
N GLU A 112 -1.08 6.92 -14.14
CA GLU A 112 0.18 7.14 -14.85
C GLU A 112 1.39 6.88 -13.94
N GLN A 113 1.38 7.46 -12.74
CA GLN A 113 2.53 7.43 -11.86
C GLN A 113 2.12 7.55 -10.40
N TRP A 114 2.81 6.80 -9.53
CA TRP A 114 2.70 6.94 -8.08
C TRP A 114 3.64 8.04 -7.57
N ASP A 115 3.06 9.06 -6.93
CA ASP A 115 3.79 10.04 -6.13
C ASP A 115 3.87 9.53 -4.69
N ALA A 116 4.98 8.87 -4.36
CA ALA A 116 5.23 8.39 -3.01
C ALA A 116 5.30 9.55 -2.00
N ALA A 117 5.86 10.72 -2.33
CA ALA A 117 5.94 11.82 -1.37
C ALA A 117 4.56 12.29 -0.90
N LYS A 118 3.58 12.31 -1.82
CA LYS A 118 2.21 12.74 -1.52
C LYS A 118 1.27 11.58 -1.17
N GLY A 119 1.69 10.34 -1.38
CA GLY A 119 0.84 9.15 -1.25
C GLY A 119 -0.35 9.19 -2.20
N ARG A 120 -0.13 9.62 -3.45
CA ARG A 120 -1.18 9.85 -4.45
C ARG A 120 -0.78 9.32 -5.82
N TRP A 121 -1.75 8.83 -6.57
CA TRP A 121 -1.64 8.54 -7.99
C TRP A 121 -1.90 9.78 -8.83
N ALA A 122 -1.03 10.03 -9.81
CA ALA A 122 -1.35 10.85 -10.97
C ALA A 122 -2.27 10.02 -11.87
N VAL A 123 -3.54 10.42 -11.97
CA VAL A 123 -4.56 9.76 -12.79
C VAL A 123 -4.93 10.69 -13.93
N ARG A 124 -4.68 10.25 -15.17
CA ARG A 124 -5.12 10.95 -16.38
C ARG A 124 -6.56 10.60 -16.69
N LEU A 125 -7.43 11.61 -16.68
CA LEU A 125 -8.82 11.52 -17.09
C LEU A 125 -8.93 11.51 -18.63
N LEU A 126 -10.10 11.09 -19.13
CA LEU A 126 -10.37 11.00 -20.57
C LEU A 126 -10.08 12.31 -21.34
N LEU A 127 -10.43 13.47 -20.74
CA LEU A 127 -10.22 14.79 -21.35
C LEU A 127 -8.78 15.32 -21.18
N GLY A 128 -7.84 14.47 -20.76
CA GLY A 128 -6.41 14.77 -20.68
C GLY A 128 -5.96 15.43 -19.37
N GLU A 129 -6.89 15.87 -18.51
CA GLU A 129 -6.56 16.40 -17.19
C GLU A 129 -5.94 15.32 -16.29
N VAL A 130 -4.90 15.69 -15.53
CA VAL A 130 -4.26 14.81 -14.55
C VAL A 130 -4.60 15.24 -13.13
N LYS A 131 -5.16 14.32 -12.34
CA LYS A 131 -5.52 14.53 -10.93
C LYS A 131 -4.63 13.72 -10.00
N ALA A 132 -4.23 14.32 -8.87
CA ALA A 132 -3.48 13.64 -7.82
C ALA A 132 -4.43 13.07 -6.75
N LEU A 133 -4.68 11.76 -6.80
CA LEU A 133 -5.74 11.07 -6.04
C LEU A 133 -5.17 10.04 -5.06
N LYS A 134 -5.80 9.91 -3.88
CA LYS A 134 -5.43 8.85 -2.93
C LYS A 134 -5.87 7.49 -3.47
N PRO A 135 -5.15 6.39 -3.16
CA PRO A 135 -5.61 5.03 -3.49
C PRO A 135 -7.04 4.75 -3.02
N ASP A 136 -7.40 5.20 -1.82
CA ASP A 136 -8.74 5.03 -1.24
C ASP A 136 -9.86 5.70 -2.04
N ASN A 137 -9.53 6.62 -2.95
CA ASN A 137 -10.47 7.31 -3.83
C ASN A 137 -10.50 6.71 -5.24
N LEU A 138 -9.86 5.56 -5.44
CA LEU A 138 -9.75 4.87 -6.71
C LEU A 138 -10.28 3.45 -6.57
N GLN A 139 -10.90 2.95 -7.63
CA GLN A 139 -11.32 1.57 -7.77
C GLN A 139 -10.84 1.07 -9.13
N GLU A 140 -10.13 -0.05 -9.17
CA GLU A 140 -9.71 -0.66 -10.44
C GLU A 140 -10.93 -1.10 -11.24
N VAL A 141 -10.95 -0.76 -12.52
CA VAL A 141 -11.95 -1.25 -13.48
C VAL A 141 -11.42 -2.56 -14.03
N GLN A 142 -12.11 -3.67 -13.74
CA GLN A 142 -11.61 -5.01 -14.03
C GLN A 142 -11.67 -5.40 -15.52
N ASP A 143 -12.32 -4.59 -16.36
CA ASP A 143 -12.53 -4.87 -17.77
C ASP A 143 -12.24 -3.61 -18.63
N GLU A 144 -11.21 -3.68 -19.48
CA GLU A 144 -10.78 -2.56 -20.37
C GLU A 144 -11.87 -2.16 -21.38
N GLU A 145 -12.64 -3.14 -21.85
CA GLU A 145 -13.74 -2.94 -22.80
C GLU A 145 -14.88 -2.13 -22.17
N ASP A 146 -15.07 -2.34 -20.88
CA ASP A 146 -16.12 -1.74 -20.06
C ASP A 146 -15.79 -0.27 -19.73
N ALA A 147 -14.51 0.05 -19.53
CA ALA A 147 -14.02 1.43 -19.40
C ALA A 147 -14.13 2.21 -20.72
N ALA A 148 -13.68 1.62 -21.83
CA ALA A 148 -13.71 2.27 -23.13
C ALA A 148 -15.16 2.60 -23.58
N VAL A 149 -16.10 1.67 -23.39
CA VAL A 149 -17.51 1.86 -23.75
C VAL A 149 -18.16 2.97 -22.91
N ARG A 150 -17.88 3.02 -21.59
CA ARG A 150 -18.41 4.09 -20.71
C ARG A 150 -17.84 5.46 -21.03
N ALA A 151 -16.54 5.53 -21.35
CA ALA A 151 -15.89 6.75 -21.79
C ALA A 151 -16.55 7.32 -23.06
N VAL A 152 -16.79 6.47 -24.06
CA VAL A 152 -17.45 6.87 -25.33
C VAL A 152 -18.90 7.30 -25.10
N ALA A 153 -19.67 6.54 -24.31
CA ALA A 153 -21.07 6.85 -24.02
C ALA A 153 -21.25 8.20 -23.31
N ARG A 154 -20.28 8.59 -22.48
CA ARG A 154 -20.30 9.89 -21.77
C ARG A 154 -20.11 11.06 -22.74
N VAL A 155 -19.16 10.94 -23.67
CA VAL A 155 -18.92 11.98 -24.69
C VAL A 155 -20.12 12.14 -25.62
N GLN A 156 -20.79 11.04 -25.97
CA GLN A 156 -21.97 11.08 -26.84
C GLN A 156 -23.16 11.83 -26.21
N ARG A 157 -23.48 11.59 -24.93
CA ARG A 157 -24.56 12.33 -24.25
C ARG A 157 -24.30 13.82 -24.15
N GLU A 158 -23.06 14.21 -23.87
CA GLU A 158 -22.70 15.63 -23.71
C GLU A 158 -22.73 16.39 -25.06
N LEU A 159 -22.55 15.68 -26.18
CA LEU A 159 -22.77 16.21 -27.53
C LEU A 159 -24.25 16.26 -27.93
N GLU A 160 -25.09 15.37 -27.40
CA GLU A 160 -26.54 15.34 -27.67
C GLU A 160 -27.33 16.36 -26.84
N ASP A 161 -26.79 16.81 -25.70
CA ASP A 161 -27.38 17.84 -24.82
C ASP A 161 -26.96 19.28 -25.17
N LEU A 162 -26.25 19.50 -26.29
CA LEU A 162 -25.84 20.81 -26.84
C LEU A 162 -26.70 21.26 -28.02
#